data_AF-A0A4Q3NIW1-F1
#
_entry.id   AF-A0A4Q3NIW1-F1
#
_cell.length_a   1.000
_cell.length_b   1.000
_cell.length_c   1.000
_cell.angle_alpha   90.00
_cell.angle_beta   90.00
_cell.angle_gamma   90.00
#
_symmetry.space_group_name_H-M   'P 1'
#
loop_
_entity.id
_entity.type
_entity.pdbx_description
1 polymer ?
#
loop_
_entity_poly.entity_id
_entity_poly.type
_entity_poly.pdbx_seq_one_letter_code
_entity_poly.pdbx_strand_id
1 'polypeptide(L)' 'TLIQLVKDEKVVLDDIITHTLPLSEVSHAYKIFDEKQDDCVKVVLKP' A
#
# COMPACT_ATOMS: atom_id res chain seq x y z
N THR A 1 -6.09 -6.92 -19.74
CA THR A 1 -5.18 -7.28 -18.62
C THR A 1 -5.56 -6.46 -17.41
N LEU A 2 -5.11 -6.81 -16.20
CA LEU A 2 -5.35 -5.99 -15.00
C LEU A 2 -4.90 -4.53 -15.20
N ILE A 3 -3.74 -4.34 -15.83
CA ILE A 3 -3.23 -3.01 -16.19
C ILE A 3 -4.23 -2.21 -17.04
N GLN A 4 -4.91 -2.85 -18.01
CA GLN A 4 -5.87 -2.15 -18.86
C GLN A 4 -7.09 -1.68 -18.07
N LEU A 5 -7.54 -2.44 -17.07
CA LEU A 5 -8.69 -2.05 -16.25
C LEU A 5 -8.38 -0.80 -15.41
N VAL A 6 -7.16 -0.69 -14.90
CA VAL A 6 -6.70 0.50 -14.18
C VAL A 6 -6.55 1.70 -15.12
N LYS A 7 -5.96 1.48 -16.30
CA LYS A 7 -5.80 2.54 -17.33
C LYS A 7 -7.14 3.06 -17.85
N ASP A 8 -8.13 2.19 -17.98
CA ASP A 8 -9.49 2.54 -18.37
C ASP A 8 -10.33 3.11 -17.21
N GLU A 9 -9.73 3.32 -16.03
CA GLU A 9 -10.38 3.80 -14.79
C GLU A 9 -11.56 2.92 -14.32
N LYS A 10 -11.65 1.68 -14.81
CA LYS A 10 -12.66 0.70 -14.39
C LYS A 10 -12.37 0.12 -13.01
N VAL A 11 -11.13 0.26 -12.54
CA VAL A 11 -10.67 -0.15 -11.21
C VAL A 11 -9.70 0.91 -10.68
N VAL A 12 -9.99 1.43 -9.50
CA VAL A 12 -9.12 2.33 -8.72
C VAL A 12 -8.35 1.46 -7.71
N LEU A 13 -7.04 1.70 -7.54
CA LEU A 13 -6.17 0.84 -6.72
C LEU A 13 -5.37 1.61 -5.65
N ASP A 14 -5.34 2.92 -5.74
CA ASP A 14 -4.67 3.79 -4.78
C ASP A 14 -5.49 4.01 -3.50
N ASP A 15 -6.80 3.76 -3.56
CA ASP A 15 -7.74 3.84 -2.44
C ASP A 15 -7.50 2.81 -1.33
N ILE A 16 -6.88 1.66 -1.67
CA ILE A 16 -6.56 0.62 -0.68
C ILE A 16 -5.25 0.88 0.09
N ILE A 17 -4.44 1.86 -0.32
CA ILE A 17 -3.15 2.16 0.31
C ILE A 17 -3.39 2.98 1.57
N THR A 18 -3.21 2.36 2.75
CA THR A 18 -3.41 3.05 4.03
C THR A 18 -2.13 3.68 4.58
N HIS A 19 -0.97 3.11 4.28
CA HIS A 19 0.32 3.62 4.78
C HIS A 19 1.36 3.72 3.66
N THR A 20 2.08 4.85 3.65
CA THR A 20 3.23 5.06 2.78
C THR A 20 4.42 5.55 3.61
N LEU A 21 5.53 4.81 3.60
CA LEU A 21 6.74 5.10 4.38
C LEU A 21 7.99 5.05 3.49
N PRO A 22 9.11 5.71 3.88
CA PRO A 22 10.38 5.57 3.17
C PRO A 22 11.00 4.18 3.35
N LEU A 23 11.83 3.74 2.40
CA LEU A 23 12.55 2.46 2.47
C LEU A 23 13.42 2.31 3.73
N SER A 24 13.92 3.42 4.27
CA SER A 24 14.68 3.44 5.54
C SER A 24 13.88 2.95 6.74
N GLU A 25 12.55 2.94 6.66
CA GLU A 25 11.65 2.54 7.74
C GLU A 25 11.05 1.14 7.55
N VAL A 26 11.69 0.30 6.74
CA VAL A 26 11.21 -1.06 6.38
C VAL A 26 10.75 -1.89 7.58
N SER A 27 11.51 -1.86 8.67
CA SER A 27 11.21 -2.65 9.86
C SER A 27 9.97 -2.16 10.58
N HIS A 28 9.76 -0.85 10.62
CA HIS A 28 8.56 -0.26 11.21
C HIS A 28 7.33 -0.53 10.35
N ALA A 29 7.46 -0.33 9.03
CA ALA A 29 6.41 -0.61 8.05
C ALA A 29 5.97 -2.08 8.08
N TYR A 30 6.92 -3.01 8.24
CA TYR A 30 6.62 -4.44 8.36
C TYR A 30 5.83 -4.75 9.63
N LYS A 31 6.19 -4.11 10.77
CA LYS A 31 5.46 -4.27 12.03
C LYS A 31 4.00 -3.80 11.90
N ILE A 32 3.76 -2.64 11.30
CA ILE A 32 2.40 -2.10 11.06
C ILE A 32 1.57 -3.12 10.27
N PHE A 33 2.15 -3.70 9.21
CA PHE A 33 1.49 -4.69 8.38
C PHE A 33 1.21 -6.02 9.09
N ASP A 34 2.21 -6.57 9.78
CA ASP A 34 2.12 -7.88 10.43
C ASP A 34 1.16 -7.86 11.63
N GLU A 35 1.26 -6.84 12.47
CA GLU A 35 0.41 -6.65 13.64
C GLU A 35 -0.94 -6.00 13.31
N LYS A 36 -1.17 -5.60 12.05
CA LYS A 36 -2.37 -4.91 11.55
C LYS A 36 -2.73 -3.67 12.37
N GLN A 37 -1.73 -2.86 12.70
CA GLN A 37 -1.91 -1.62 13.44
C GLN A 37 -2.57 -0.55 12.57
N ASP A 38 -3.15 0.47 13.19
CA ASP A 38 -3.62 1.70 12.52
C ASP A 38 -4.59 1.44 11.36
N ASP A 39 -5.50 0.48 11.52
CA ASP A 39 -6.45 0.05 10.49
C ASP A 39 -5.74 -0.32 9.16
N CYS A 40 -4.56 -0.93 9.25
CA CYS A 40 -3.71 -1.26 8.10
C CYS A 40 -4.38 -2.23 7.11
N VAL A 41 -4.63 -1.75 5.88
CA VAL A 41 -5.06 -2.56 4.72
C VAL A 41 -3.87 -2.85 3.80
N LYS A 42 -3.05 -1.83 3.47
CA LYS A 42 -1.89 -1.98 2.59
C LYS A 42 -0.81 -0.95 2.91
N VAL A 43 0.42 -1.43 3.03
CA VAL A 43 1.62 -0.61 3.18
C VAL A 43 2.40 -0.58 1.86
N VAL A 44 2.86 0.61 1.47
CA VAL A 44 3.75 0.83 0.33
C VAL A 44 5.02 1.53 0.82
N LEU A 45 6.18 1.02 0.40
CA LEU A 45 7.47 1.62 0.68
C LEU A 45 7.96 2.38 -0.54
N LYS A 46 8.38 3.62 -0.33
CA LYS A 46 8.93 4.49 -1.38
C LYS A 46 10.45 4.67 -1.21
N PRO A 47 11.21 4.73 -2.32
CA PRO A 47 12.64 4.99 -2.28
C PRO A 47 13.00 6.29 -1.56
#